data_AF-A0A3D1HUI8-F1
#
_entry.id   AF-A0A3D1HUI8-F1
#
_cell.length_a   1.000
_cell.length_b   1.000
_cell.length_c   1.000
_cell.angle_alpha   90.00
_cell.angle_beta   90.00
_cell.angle_gamma   90.00
#
_symmetry.space_group_name_H-M   'P 1'
#
loop_
_entity.id
_entity.type
_entity.pdbx_description
1 polymer ?
#
loop_
_entity_poly.entity_id
_entity_poly.type
_entity_poly.pdbx_seq_one_letter_code
_entity_poly.pdbx_strand_id
1 'polypeptide(L)' 'VLAVEMETAALYMNAARAGKKALAVCTVSDSLITGEALSAKERQNSFTDMIRLSLETAAEL' A
#
# COMPACT_ATOMS: atom_id res chain seq x y z
N VAL A 1 -6.88 -12.89 -4.19
CA VAL A 1 -6.73 -11.81 -3.18
C VAL A 1 -5.44 -12.07 -2.43
N LEU A 2 -4.54 -11.08 -2.33
CA LEU A 2 -3.22 -11.25 -1.70
C LEU A 2 -3.16 -10.67 -0.28
N ALA A 3 -3.81 -9.54 -0.05
CA ALA A 3 -3.89 -8.85 1.23
C ALA A 3 -5.24 -8.11 1.33
N VAL A 4 -5.52 -7.54 2.50
CA VAL A 4 -6.73 -6.73 2.77
C VAL A 4 -6.30 -5.34 3.23
N GLU A 5 -6.95 -4.32 2.68
CA GLU A 5 -6.85 -2.91 3.04
C GLU A 5 -8.24 -2.26 2.82
N MET A 6 -8.42 -0.96 3.05
CA MET A 6 -9.76 -0.36 3.13
C MET A 6 -10.00 0.80 2.16
N GLU A 7 -9.03 1.16 1.29
CA GLU A 7 -9.06 2.42 0.52
C GLU A 7 -8.94 2.23 -0.99
N THR A 8 -8.24 1.20 -1.46
CA THR A 8 -7.82 1.03 -2.87
C THR A 8 -9.01 0.88 -3.80
N ALA A 9 -10.06 0.19 -3.35
CA ALA A 9 -11.29 0.05 -4.12
C ALA A 9 -11.90 1.42 -4.46
N ALA A 10 -12.03 2.31 -3.47
CA ALA A 10 -12.58 3.64 -3.67
C ALA A 10 -11.61 4.54 -4.46
N LEU A 11 -10.30 4.45 -4.17
CA LEU A 11 -9.26 5.17 -4.91
C LEU A 11 -9.34 4.90 -6.41
N TYR A 12 -9.39 3.62 -6.80
CA TYR A 12 -9.42 3.23 -8.21
C TYR A 12 -10.74 3.57 -8.88
N MET A 13 -11.88 3.40 -8.20
CA MET A 13 -13.18 3.82 -8.74
C MET A 13 -13.23 5.33 -9.00
N ASN A 14 -12.71 6.14 -8.07
CA ASN A 14 -12.68 7.60 -8.21
C ASN A 14 -11.73 8.04 -9.34
N ALA A 15 -10.55 7.43 -9.43
CA ALA A 15 -9.59 7.73 -10.49
C ALA A 15 -10.16 7.38 -11.88
N ALA A 16 -10.78 6.20 -12.01
CA ALA A 16 -11.45 5.79 -13.23
C ALA A 16 -12.57 6.76 -13.62
N ARG A 17 -13.43 7.16 -12.68
CA ARG A 17 -14.49 8.16 -12.91
C ARG A 17 -13.93 9.52 -13.37
N ALA A 18 -12.79 9.93 -12.83
CA ALA A 18 -12.16 11.22 -13.15
C ALA A 18 -11.27 11.18 -14.40
N GLY A 19 -11.13 10.03 -15.07
CA GLY A 19 -10.20 9.85 -16.18
C GLY A 19 -8.72 10.05 -15.76
N LYS A 20 -8.40 9.70 -14.52
CA LYS A 20 -7.05 9.79 -13.94
C LYS A 20 -6.47 8.40 -13.66
N LYS A 21 -5.15 8.33 -13.47
CA LYS A 21 -4.44 7.13 -13.03
C LYS A 21 -4.28 7.16 -11.51
N ALA A 22 -4.32 6.00 -10.87
CA ALA A 22 -4.02 5.84 -9.46
C ALA A 22 -3.31 4.50 -9.22
N LEU A 23 -2.54 4.44 -8.14
CA LEU A 23 -1.81 3.26 -7.70
C LEU A 23 -1.86 3.21 -6.16
N ALA A 24 -2.09 2.02 -5.60
CA ALA A 24 -1.91 1.74 -4.19
C ALA A 24 -0.71 0.80 -4.00
N VAL A 25 0.18 1.16 -3.08
CA VAL A 25 1.33 0.35 -2.68
C VAL A 25 1.19 0.09 -1.18
N CYS A 26 1.20 -1.18 -0.77
CA CYS A 26 0.93 -1.57 0.61
C CYS A 26 2.07 -2.45 1.14
N THR A 27 2.48 -2.22 2.39
CA THR A 27 3.34 -3.16 3.13
C THR A 27 2.46 -4.05 4.01
N VAL A 28 2.67 -5.36 3.97
CA VAL A 28 1.96 -6.31 4.84
C VAL A 28 2.49 -6.15 6.27
N SER A 29 1.64 -5.67 7.19
CA SER A 29 1.97 -5.51 8.61
C SER A 29 1.58 -6.69 9.48
N ASP A 30 0.66 -7.49 9.01
CA ASP A 30 0.06 -8.59 9.75
C ASP A 30 -0.50 -9.64 8.79
N SER A 31 -0.62 -10.85 9.31
CA SER A 31 -1.14 -12.01 8.61
C SER A 31 -2.34 -12.54 9.39
N LEU A 32 -3.54 -12.37 8.83
CA LEU A 32 -4.77 -12.90 9.40
C LEU A 32 -4.79 -14.44 9.43
N ILE A 33 -3.94 -15.09 8.63
CA ILE A 33 -3.86 -16.56 8.54
C ILE A 33 -2.98 -17.11 9.66
N THR A 34 -1.79 -16.52 9.87
CA THR A 34 -0.82 -16.99 10.87
C THR A 34 -1.00 -16.32 12.24
N GLY A 35 -1.69 -15.18 12.30
CA GLY A 35 -1.84 -14.35 13.49
C GLY A 35 -0.60 -13.50 13.81
N GLU A 36 0.43 -13.53 12.96
CA GLU A 36 1.62 -12.70 13.10
C GLU A 36 1.28 -11.24 12.84
N ALA A 37 1.83 -10.35 13.67
CA ALA A 37 1.67 -8.92 13.50
C ALA A 37 2.97 -8.22 13.92
N LEU A 38 3.38 -7.23 13.13
CA LEU A 38 4.53 -6.41 13.47
C LEU A 38 4.24 -5.56 14.73
N SER A 39 5.27 -5.35 15.54
CA SER A 39 5.26 -4.35 16.59
C SER A 39 5.25 -2.93 16.01
N ALA A 40 4.94 -1.93 16.84
CA ALA A 40 4.98 -0.52 16.41
C ALA A 40 6.37 -0.10 15.90
N LYS A 41 7.44 -0.58 16.55
CA LYS A 41 8.83 -0.30 16.16
C LYS A 41 9.18 -0.93 14.81
N GLU A 42 8.74 -2.16 14.58
CA GLU A 42 8.99 -2.85 13.30
C GLU A 42 8.24 -2.17 12.16
N ARG A 43 6.97 -1.76 12.36
CA ARG A 43 6.22 -0.97 11.36
C ARG A 43 6.93 0.33 11.00
N GLN A 44 7.43 1.06 12.00
CA GLN A 44 8.14 2.31 11.77
C GLN A 44 9.40 2.14 10.91
N ASN A 45 10.14 1.04 11.11
CA ASN A 45 11.44 0.86 10.47
C ASN A 45 11.38 0.10 9.13
N SER A 46 10.36 -0.73 8.91
CA SER A 46 10.30 -1.65 7.76
C SER A 46 9.66 -1.06 6.50
N PHE A 47 8.95 0.06 6.60
CA PHE A 47 8.16 0.58 5.46
C PHE A 47 8.96 1.50 4.52
N THR A 48 10.25 1.69 4.78
CA THR A 48 11.12 2.58 3.99
C THR A 48 11.20 2.17 2.53
N ASP A 49 11.28 0.88 2.22
CA ASP A 49 11.42 0.41 0.84
C ASP A 49 10.14 0.63 0.02
N MET A 50 8.97 0.49 0.65
CA MET A 50 7.69 0.85 0.05
C MET A 50 7.66 2.33 -0.34
N ILE A 51 8.15 3.22 0.55
CA ILE A 51 8.22 4.66 0.28
C ILE A 51 9.20 4.97 -0.85
N ARG A 52 10.40 4.38 -0.84
CA ARG A 52 11.39 4.57 -1.92
C ARG A 52 10.83 4.18 -3.27
N LEU A 53 10.29 2.96 -3.38
CA LEU A 53 9.65 2.47 -4.60
C LEU A 53 8.52 3.40 -5.07
N SER A 54 7.70 3.88 -4.14
CA SER A 54 6.59 4.78 -4.46
C SER A 54 7.09 6.13 -4.98
N LEU A 55 8.16 6.68 -4.40
CA LEU A 55 8.77 7.94 -4.85
C LEU A 55 9.43 7.80 -6.22
N GLU A 56 10.17 6.71 -6.45
CA GLU A 56 10.78 6.41 -7.75
C GLU A 56 9.70 6.26 -8.83
N THR A 57 8.67 5.47 -8.56
CA THR A 57 7.53 5.29 -9.47
C THR A 57 6.85 6.63 -9.76
N ALA A 58 6.64 7.48 -8.76
CA ALA A 58 6.01 8.78 -8.93
C ALA A 58 6.86 9.76 -9.76
N ALA A 59 8.19 9.68 -9.68
CA ALA A 59 9.10 10.52 -10.45
C ALA A 59 9.20 10.14 -11.93
N GLU A 60 8.83 8.90 -12.31
CA GLU A 60 8.85 8.39 -13.68
C GLU A 60 7.53 8.58 -14.46
N LEU A 61 6.49 9.09 -13.81
CA LEU A 61 5.13 9.28 -14.38
C LEU A 61 4.91 10.69 -14.94
#